data_AF-A0A3M1INC7-F1
#
_entry.id   AF-A0A3M1INC7-F1
#
_cell.length_a   1.000
_cell.length_b   1.000
_cell.length_c   1.000
_cell.angle_alpha   90.00
_cell.angle_beta   90.00
_cell.angle_gamma   90.00
#
_symmetry.space_group_name_H-M   'P 1'
#
loop_
_entity.id
_entity.type
_entity.pdbx_description
1 polymer ?
#
loop_
_entity_poly.entity_id
_entity_poly.type
_entity_poly.pdbx_seq_one_letter_code
_entity_poly.pdbx_strand_id
1 'polypeptide(L)'
;HLRVEILDLNSPPTLEPIPDRKVWEGDLVSFTAVAQDPDLPADTLSFGLGEGAPEGAGVDPLSGLFHWVPNEAQSPGEHPITVVVTDDGAPPLSASRTFVVTTLPLKLGLNRPERFPNGDVSFRFKGVAGRAYVLQTSTDLEAWVDLRQFVAEEAIFTLTDQTSAAYPLRFFRAVEATTP
;
A
#
# COMPACT_ATOMS: atom_id res chain seq x y z
N HIS A 1 14.80 -41.51 -46.15
CA HIS A 1 14.12 -41.23 -44.87
C HIS A 1 13.79 -39.74 -44.89
N LEU A 2 12.51 -39.36 -44.89
CA LEU A 2 12.12 -37.96 -44.70
C LEU A 2 11.98 -37.72 -43.20
N ARG A 3 12.65 -36.70 -42.67
CA ARG A 3 12.43 -36.17 -41.33
C ARG A 3 11.54 -34.95 -41.49
N VAL A 4 10.32 -35.02 -40.97
CA VAL A 4 9.44 -33.86 -40.83
C VAL A 4 9.71 -33.34 -39.42
N GLU A 5 10.27 -32.14 -39.32
CA GLU A 5 10.32 -31.40 -38.06
C GLU A 5 9.04 -30.56 -37.99
N ILE A 6 8.20 -30.81 -36.98
CA ILE A 6 7.14 -29.87 -36.62
C ILE A 6 7.86 -28.77 -35.84
N LEU A 7 7.90 -27.57 -36.40
CA LEU A 7 8.28 -26.37 -35.66
C LEU A 7 7.04 -25.94 -34.90
N ASP A 8 7.00 -26.18 -33.59
CA ASP A 8 5.95 -25.63 -32.74
C ASP A 8 6.05 -24.09 -32.78
N LEU A 9 4.94 -23.45 -33.12
CA LEU A 9 4.86 -21.99 -33.15
C LEU A 9 4.55 -21.53 -31.74
N ASN A 10 5.39 -20.64 -31.19
CA ASN A 10 5.18 -20.04 -29.87
C ASN A 10 3.79 -19.40 -29.76
N SER A 11 3.12 -19.61 -28.63
CA SER A 11 1.81 -19.10 -28.29
C SER A 11 1.93 -18.09 -27.13
N PRO A 12 1.23 -16.95 -27.16
CA PRO A 12 1.35 -15.98 -26.08
C PRO A 12 0.79 -16.53 -24.76
N PRO A 13 1.35 -16.12 -23.60
CA PRO A 13 0.78 -16.44 -22.31
C PRO A 13 -0.60 -15.81 -22.16
N THR A 14 -1.37 -16.34 -21.22
CA THR A 14 -2.63 -15.75 -20.76
C THR A 14 -2.44 -15.17 -19.37
N LEU A 15 -3.01 -13.99 -19.11
CA LEU A 15 -2.98 -13.31 -17.81
C LEU A 15 -4.41 -13.13 -17.29
N GLU A 16 -4.67 -13.66 -16.09
CA GLU A 16 -5.98 -13.56 -15.44
C GLU A 16 -6.38 -12.09 -15.18
N PRO A 17 -7.69 -11.76 -15.17
CA PRO A 17 -8.14 -10.42 -14.82
C PRO A 17 -7.66 -10.00 -13.43
N ILE A 18 -7.11 -8.79 -13.33
CA ILE A 18 -6.70 -8.19 -12.06
C ILE A 18 -7.78 -7.17 -11.67
N PRO A 19 -8.48 -7.33 -10.53
CA PRO A 19 -9.51 -6.40 -10.12
C PRO A 19 -8.93 -5.08 -9.59
N ASP A 20 -9.65 -3.99 -9.84
CA ASP A 20 -9.37 -2.68 -9.27
C ASP A 20 -9.41 -2.71 -7.74
N ARG A 21 -8.64 -1.79 -7.12
CA ARG A 21 -8.49 -1.73 -5.66
C ARG A 21 -8.67 -0.32 -5.15
N LYS A 22 -9.20 -0.22 -3.94
CA LYS A 22 -9.29 1.03 -3.20
C LYS A 22 -8.52 0.89 -1.89
N VAL A 23 -7.53 1.74 -1.68
CA VAL A 23 -6.62 1.65 -0.52
C VAL A 23 -6.41 3.02 0.09
N TRP A 24 -6.04 3.04 1.37
CA TRP A 24 -5.60 4.26 2.03
C TRP A 24 -4.11 4.47 1.76
N GLU A 25 -3.69 5.71 1.72
CA GLU A 25 -2.29 6.09 1.77
C GLU A 25 -1.54 5.39 2.91
N GLY A 26 -0.35 4.89 2.61
CA GLY A 26 0.49 4.13 3.54
C GLY A 26 0.06 2.68 3.79
N ASP A 27 -1.12 2.23 3.33
CA ASP A 27 -1.50 0.82 3.39
C ASP A 27 -0.90 0.05 2.20
N LEU A 28 -0.39 -1.16 2.46
CA LEU A 28 0.18 -2.04 1.43
C LEU A 28 -0.90 -2.60 0.51
N VAL A 29 -0.70 -2.42 -0.79
CA VAL A 29 -1.39 -3.16 -1.86
C VAL A 29 -0.53 -4.38 -2.21
N SER A 30 -1.06 -5.59 -2.08
CA SER A 30 -0.36 -6.80 -2.52
C SER A 30 -1.31 -7.87 -3.03
N PHE A 31 -0.90 -8.56 -4.09
CA PHE A 31 -1.57 -9.71 -4.69
C PHE A 31 -0.62 -10.42 -5.66
N THR A 32 -0.96 -11.63 -6.06
CA THR A 32 -0.22 -12.37 -7.08
C THR A 32 -0.94 -12.29 -8.42
N ALA A 33 -0.25 -11.83 -9.47
CA ALA A 33 -0.72 -11.92 -10.84
C ALA A 33 -0.57 -13.36 -11.33
N VAL A 34 -1.62 -13.93 -11.93
CA VAL A 34 -1.66 -15.35 -12.33
C VAL A 34 -1.65 -15.43 -13.85
N ALA A 35 -0.65 -16.11 -14.40
CA ALA A 35 -0.49 -16.34 -15.83
C ALA A 35 -0.27 -17.81 -16.15
N GLN A 36 -0.60 -18.22 -17.38
CA GLN A 36 -0.38 -19.57 -17.90
C GLN A 36 0.11 -19.50 -19.34
N ASP A 37 1.05 -20.37 -19.66
CA ASP A 37 1.55 -20.58 -21.01
C ASP A 37 0.92 -21.84 -21.62
N PRO A 38 0.34 -21.79 -22.83
CA PRO A 38 -0.36 -22.93 -23.41
C PRO A 38 0.54 -23.90 -24.17
N ASP A 39 1.83 -23.60 -24.35
CA ASP A 39 2.75 -24.46 -25.11
C ASP A 39 3.15 -25.73 -24.33
N LEU A 40 3.71 -26.72 -25.03
CA LEU A 40 4.07 -28.03 -24.47
C LEU A 40 5.48 -28.46 -24.91
N PRO A 41 6.49 -28.42 -24.02
CA PRO A 41 6.42 -27.93 -22.63
C PRO A 41 6.07 -26.44 -22.58
N ALA A 42 5.43 -26.02 -21.48
CA ALA A 42 5.11 -24.62 -21.25
C ALA A 42 6.38 -23.79 -21.15
N ASP A 43 6.38 -22.63 -21.79
CA ASP A 43 7.49 -21.70 -21.74
C ASP A 43 7.60 -21.00 -20.37
N THR A 44 8.81 -20.52 -20.05
CA THR A 44 9.08 -19.83 -18.80
C THR A 44 8.52 -18.42 -18.86
N LEU A 45 7.72 -18.05 -17.86
CA LEU A 45 7.11 -16.72 -17.78
C LEU A 45 7.93 -15.75 -16.91
N SER A 46 8.06 -14.52 -17.40
CA SER A 46 8.67 -13.39 -16.68
C SER A 46 7.67 -12.25 -16.53
N PHE A 47 7.44 -11.80 -15.29
CA PHE A 47 6.54 -10.68 -14.98
C PHE A 47 7.27 -9.35 -14.91
N GLY A 48 6.58 -8.29 -15.34
CA GLY A 48 7.05 -6.91 -15.24
C GLY A 48 5.90 -5.92 -15.11
N LEU A 49 6.24 -4.67 -14.79
CA LEU A 49 5.29 -3.56 -14.84
C LEU A 49 5.48 -2.79 -16.15
N GLY A 50 4.37 -2.37 -16.74
CA GLY A 50 4.36 -1.47 -17.89
C GLY A 50 4.84 -0.06 -17.52
N GLU A 51 5.09 0.75 -18.55
CA GLU A 51 5.48 2.15 -18.36
C GLU A 51 4.42 2.94 -17.56
N GLY A 52 4.88 3.89 -16.76
CA GLY A 52 4.01 4.75 -15.95
C GLY A 52 3.54 4.13 -14.63
N ALA A 53 4.07 2.95 -14.24
CA ALA A 53 3.83 2.41 -12.91
C ALA A 53 4.23 3.42 -11.80
N PRO A 54 3.42 3.57 -10.73
CA PRO A 54 3.73 4.48 -9.64
C PRO A 54 5.07 4.17 -8.98
N GLU A 55 5.76 5.22 -8.51
CA GLU A 55 6.97 5.05 -7.71
C GLU A 55 6.72 4.15 -6.49
N GLY A 56 7.64 3.20 -6.27
CA GLY A 56 7.57 2.20 -5.21
C GLY A 56 6.71 0.97 -5.53
N ALA A 57 6.02 0.94 -6.67
CA ALA A 57 5.32 -0.25 -7.14
C ALA A 57 6.33 -1.26 -7.71
N GLY A 58 6.14 -2.54 -7.41
CA GLY A 58 6.98 -3.63 -7.90
C GLY A 58 6.18 -4.88 -8.18
N VAL A 59 6.72 -5.74 -9.05
CA VAL A 59 6.25 -7.11 -9.25
C VAL A 59 7.46 -8.03 -9.27
N ASP A 60 7.36 -9.14 -8.53
CA ASP A 60 8.40 -10.18 -8.59
C ASP A 60 8.33 -10.90 -9.94
N PRO A 61 9.44 -10.96 -10.70
CA PRO A 61 9.43 -11.45 -12.08
C PRO A 61 9.14 -12.95 -12.20
N LEU A 62 9.28 -13.74 -11.13
CA LEU A 62 9.09 -15.19 -11.17
C LEU A 62 7.72 -15.60 -10.64
N SER A 63 7.30 -15.01 -9.52
CA SER A 63 6.07 -15.36 -8.82
C SER A 63 4.88 -14.50 -9.22
N GLY A 64 5.09 -13.36 -9.88
CA GLY A 64 4.03 -12.39 -10.17
C GLY A 64 3.52 -11.65 -8.93
N LEU A 65 4.23 -11.71 -7.80
CA LEU A 65 3.83 -11.02 -6.56
C LEU A 65 3.98 -9.50 -6.74
N PHE A 66 2.84 -8.82 -6.88
CA PHE A 66 2.75 -7.37 -6.90
C PHE A 66 2.79 -6.81 -5.47
N HIS A 67 3.48 -5.69 -5.30
CA HIS A 67 3.46 -4.89 -4.07
C HIS A 67 3.56 -3.40 -4.36
N TRP A 68 2.84 -2.58 -3.58
CA TRP A 68 2.95 -1.13 -3.62
C TRP A 68 2.43 -0.49 -2.33
N VAL A 69 3.11 0.54 -1.82
CA VAL A 69 2.64 1.37 -0.69
C VAL A 69 2.50 2.81 -1.20
N PRO A 70 1.28 3.32 -1.42
CA PRO A 70 1.08 4.68 -1.90
C PRO A 70 1.58 5.72 -0.89
N ASN A 71 2.25 6.77 -1.38
CA ASN A 71 2.71 7.90 -0.58
C ASN A 71 1.78 9.13 -0.68
N GLU A 72 2.12 10.20 0.03
CA GLU A 72 1.33 11.44 0.07
C GLU A 72 1.18 12.09 -1.31
N ALA A 73 2.25 12.14 -2.10
CA ALA A 73 2.22 12.70 -3.44
C ALA A 73 1.32 11.90 -4.40
N GLN A 74 1.00 10.66 -4.04
CA GLN A 74 0.13 9.77 -4.79
C GLN A 74 -1.31 9.78 -4.25
N SER A 75 -1.65 10.57 -3.23
CA SER A 75 -2.93 10.50 -2.52
C SER A 75 -3.57 11.88 -2.30
N PRO A 76 -4.88 12.05 -2.55
CA PRO A 76 -5.79 11.12 -3.21
C PRO A 76 -5.55 11.06 -4.73
N GLY A 77 -5.83 9.91 -5.35
CA GLY A 77 -5.67 9.76 -6.81
C GLY A 77 -6.01 8.37 -7.36
N GLU A 78 -6.11 8.28 -8.68
CA GLU A 78 -6.27 7.02 -9.41
C GLU A 78 -4.97 6.68 -10.16
N HIS A 79 -4.54 5.44 -10.01
CA HIS A 79 -3.26 4.96 -10.54
C HIS A 79 -3.50 3.75 -11.43
N PRO A 80 -3.58 3.92 -12.76
CA PRO A 80 -3.63 2.79 -13.68
C PRO A 80 -2.26 2.10 -13.70
N ILE A 81 -2.25 0.80 -13.42
CA ILE A 81 -1.03 -0.03 -13.37
C ILE A 81 -1.22 -1.18 -14.33
N THR A 82 -0.23 -1.38 -15.20
CA THR A 82 -0.22 -2.49 -16.17
C THR A 82 0.77 -3.55 -15.72
N VAL A 83 0.30 -4.77 -15.52
CA VAL A 83 1.17 -5.95 -15.39
C VAL A 83 1.37 -6.55 -16.78
N VAL A 84 2.62 -6.87 -17.12
CA VAL A 84 3.02 -7.54 -18.35
C VAL A 84 3.63 -8.89 -17.97
N VAL A 85 3.29 -9.94 -18.71
CA VAL A 85 3.93 -11.24 -18.63
C VAL A 85 4.46 -11.62 -20.01
N THR A 86 5.70 -12.08 -20.08
CA THR A 86 6.42 -12.42 -21.31
C THR A 86 6.96 -13.84 -21.20
N ASP A 87 6.73 -14.66 -22.23
CA ASP A 87 7.33 -16.00 -22.35
C ASP A 87 8.78 -15.93 -22.86
N ASP A 88 9.52 -17.04 -22.75
CA ASP A 88 10.87 -17.20 -23.32
C ASP A 88 10.90 -17.97 -24.65
N GLY A 89 9.74 -18.12 -25.29
CA GLY A 89 9.60 -18.73 -26.60
C GLY A 89 10.25 -17.92 -27.72
N ALA A 90 10.29 -18.48 -28.94
CA ALA A 90 10.99 -17.87 -30.08
C ALA A 90 10.06 -17.62 -31.28
N PRO A 91 9.71 -16.36 -31.60
CA PRO A 91 10.04 -15.13 -30.87
C PRO A 91 9.25 -15.02 -29.56
N PRO A 92 9.73 -14.24 -28.56
CA PRO A 92 9.00 -14.03 -27.31
C PRO A 92 7.66 -13.33 -27.56
N LEU A 93 6.61 -13.79 -26.89
CA LEU A 93 5.29 -13.18 -26.90
C LEU A 93 4.90 -12.70 -25.50
N SER A 94 3.81 -11.94 -25.39
CA SER A 94 3.42 -11.32 -24.12
C SER A 94 1.92 -11.11 -24.01
N ALA A 95 1.45 -11.03 -22.77
CA ALA A 95 0.12 -10.57 -22.41
C ALA A 95 0.19 -9.49 -21.33
N SER A 96 -0.83 -8.64 -21.25
CA SER A 96 -0.90 -7.60 -20.22
C SER A 96 -2.31 -7.37 -19.70
N ARG A 97 -2.39 -6.86 -18.47
CA ARG A 97 -3.62 -6.46 -17.80
C ARG A 97 -3.39 -5.16 -17.05
N THR A 98 -4.28 -4.20 -17.29
CA THR A 98 -4.32 -2.95 -16.55
C THR A 98 -5.42 -3.02 -15.49
N PHE A 99 -5.10 -2.57 -14.28
CA PHE A 99 -6.03 -2.37 -13.17
C PHE A 99 -5.81 -0.99 -12.58
N VAL A 100 -6.82 -0.45 -11.91
CA VAL A 100 -6.74 0.86 -11.25
C VAL A 100 -6.64 0.67 -9.74
N VAL A 101 -5.67 1.35 -9.13
CA VAL A 101 -5.65 1.54 -7.69
C VAL A 101 -6.11 2.96 -7.37
N THR A 102 -7.28 3.07 -6.73
CA THR A 102 -7.77 4.32 -6.14
C THR A 102 -7.17 4.49 -4.75
N THR A 103 -6.39 5.54 -4.56
CA THR A 103 -5.77 5.91 -3.29
C THR A 103 -6.61 6.97 -2.59
N LEU A 104 -6.81 6.77 -1.29
CA LEU A 104 -7.54 7.69 -0.43
C LEU A 104 -6.59 8.40 0.54
N PRO A 105 -6.91 9.64 0.96
CA PRO A 105 -6.10 10.39 1.91
C PRO A 105 -5.87 9.58 3.19
N LEU A 106 -4.69 9.74 3.80
CA LEU A 106 -4.34 9.06 5.03
C LEU A 106 -5.49 9.00 6.04
N LYS A 107 -5.88 7.78 6.42
CA LYS A 107 -6.86 7.53 7.48
C LYS A 107 -6.15 7.17 8.77
N LEU A 108 -6.04 8.15 9.65
CA LEU A 108 -5.51 7.95 10.99
C LEU A 108 -6.45 7.08 11.83
N GLY A 109 -5.87 6.11 12.53
CA GLY A 109 -6.58 5.25 13.48
C GLY A 109 -6.29 5.67 14.92
N LEU A 110 -7.32 5.74 15.76
CA LEU A 110 -7.19 5.93 17.20
C LEU A 110 -7.97 4.84 17.92
N ASN A 111 -7.30 4.14 18.84
CA ASN A 111 -7.97 3.21 19.73
C ASN A 111 -8.61 3.94 20.91
N ARG A 112 -9.52 3.24 21.60
CA ARG A 112 -10.10 3.74 22.84
C ARG A 112 -8.98 4.07 23.85
N PRO A 113 -9.03 5.25 24.51
CA PRO A 113 -8.12 5.56 25.61
C PRO A 113 -8.15 4.51 26.71
N GLU A 114 -6.98 4.19 27.23
CA GLU A 114 -6.80 3.52 28.51
C GLU A 114 -6.40 4.55 29.57
N ARG A 115 -7.08 4.53 30.72
CA ARG A 115 -6.77 5.41 31.85
C ARG A 115 -6.06 4.62 32.94
N PHE A 116 -4.92 5.13 33.38
CA PHE A 116 -4.13 4.55 34.45
C PHE A 116 -4.55 5.06 35.83
N PRO A 117 -4.23 4.33 36.92
CA PRO A 117 -4.56 4.74 38.29
C PRO A 117 -3.94 6.07 38.73
N ASN A 118 -2.80 6.46 38.15
CA ASN A 118 -2.15 7.74 38.41
C ASN A 118 -2.82 8.93 37.70
N GLY A 119 -3.87 8.66 36.91
CA GLY A 119 -4.63 9.66 36.17
C GLY A 119 -4.17 9.85 34.72
N ASP A 120 -3.03 9.29 34.32
CA ASP A 120 -2.52 9.33 32.95
C ASP A 120 -3.47 8.61 31.99
N VAL A 121 -3.45 9.02 30.72
CA VAL A 121 -4.24 8.37 29.67
C VAL A 121 -3.33 7.98 28.51
N SER A 122 -3.37 6.72 28.09
CA SER A 122 -2.69 6.24 26.89
C SER A 122 -3.64 5.91 25.75
N PHE A 123 -3.15 6.10 24.53
CA PHE A 123 -3.84 5.77 23.29
C PHE A 123 -2.88 5.04 22.37
N ARG A 124 -3.40 4.07 21.63
CA ARG A 124 -2.69 3.53 20.47
C ARG A 124 -3.19 4.23 19.22
N PHE A 125 -2.25 4.67 18.40
CA PHE A 125 -2.52 5.35 17.14
C PHE A 125 -2.01 4.50 15.99
N LYS A 126 -2.77 4.44 14.88
CA LYS A 126 -2.33 3.88 13.61
C LYS A 126 -2.08 5.02 12.62
N GLY A 127 -0.87 5.10 12.07
CA GLY A 127 -0.45 6.05 11.04
C GLY A 127 0.56 5.42 10.09
N VAL A 128 1.34 6.27 9.41
CA VAL A 128 2.41 5.86 8.50
C VAL A 128 3.76 5.99 9.23
N ALA A 129 4.56 4.92 9.22
CA ALA A 129 5.91 4.96 9.78
C ALA A 129 6.79 5.98 9.03
N GLY A 130 7.68 6.64 9.75
CA GLY A 130 8.55 7.71 9.27
C GLY A 130 7.91 9.11 9.22
N ARG A 131 6.60 9.24 9.47
CA ARG A 131 5.89 10.54 9.39
C ARG A 131 5.78 11.26 10.72
N ALA A 132 5.80 12.58 10.66
CA ALA A 132 5.61 13.45 11.81
C ALA A 132 4.13 13.70 12.08
N TYR A 133 3.74 13.60 13.34
CA TYR A 133 2.37 13.83 13.80
C TYR A 133 2.37 14.76 15.00
N VAL A 134 1.28 15.51 15.16
CA VAL A 134 1.00 16.33 16.33
C VAL A 134 -0.21 15.74 17.06
N LEU A 135 -0.03 15.37 18.33
CA LEU A 135 -1.12 15.06 19.24
C LEU A 135 -1.67 16.37 19.78
N GLN A 136 -2.95 16.62 19.51
CA GLN A 136 -3.67 17.79 19.95
C GLN A 136 -4.73 17.42 20.97
N THR A 137 -5.04 18.37 21.84
CA THR A 137 -6.04 18.22 22.87
C THR A 137 -6.97 19.43 22.96
N SER A 138 -8.18 19.20 23.41
CA SER A 138 -9.20 20.23 23.58
C SER A 138 -10.08 19.92 24.80
N THR A 139 -10.66 20.94 25.41
CA THR A 139 -11.69 20.79 26.46
C THR A 139 -13.11 21.06 25.96
N ASP A 140 -13.27 21.56 24.73
CA ASP A 140 -14.54 22.03 24.17
C ASP A 140 -14.79 21.58 22.71
N LEU A 141 -13.86 20.85 22.10
CA LEU A 141 -13.81 20.43 20.68
C LEU A 141 -13.59 21.57 19.67
N GLU A 142 -13.46 22.81 20.12
CA GLU A 142 -13.27 23.99 19.28
C GLU A 142 -11.82 24.49 19.35
N ALA A 143 -11.32 24.73 20.56
CA ALA A 143 -9.95 25.17 20.81
C ALA A 143 -9.03 23.95 20.97
N TRP A 144 -8.12 23.76 20.01
CA TRP A 144 -7.14 22.68 20.02
C TRP A 144 -5.75 23.21 20.35
N VAL A 145 -5.07 22.54 21.26
CA VAL A 145 -3.70 22.85 21.71
C VAL A 145 -2.79 21.67 21.42
N ASP A 146 -1.60 21.95 20.90
CA ASP A 146 -0.58 20.94 20.65
C ASP A 146 -0.03 20.42 21.99
N LEU A 147 -0.18 19.13 22.23
CA LEU A 147 0.36 18.46 23.41
C LEU A 147 1.78 17.96 23.13
N ARG A 148 1.99 17.37 21.95
CA ARG A 148 3.27 16.77 21.57
C ARG A 148 3.37 16.57 20.07
N GLN A 149 4.55 16.81 19.51
CA GLN A 149 4.92 16.35 18.17
C GLN A 149 5.90 15.18 18.26
N PHE A 150 5.78 14.21 17.36
CA PHE A 150 6.65 13.05 17.30
C PHE A 150 6.68 12.46 15.88
N VAL A 151 7.69 11.67 15.57
CA VAL A 151 7.77 10.88 14.33
C VAL A 151 7.35 9.45 14.64
N ALA A 152 6.42 8.90 13.85
CA ALA A 152 5.99 7.52 14.01
C ALA A 152 7.11 6.58 13.60
N GLU A 153 7.65 5.79 14.52
CA GLU A 153 8.66 4.77 14.19
C GLU A 153 8.03 3.52 13.56
N GLU A 154 6.80 3.22 13.96
CA GLU A 154 6.00 2.10 13.47
C GLU A 154 4.64 2.59 12.97
N ALA A 155 3.95 1.76 12.20
CA ALA A 155 2.58 2.05 11.78
C ALA A 155 1.61 2.10 12.97
N ILE A 156 1.94 1.45 14.10
CA ILE A 156 1.16 1.54 15.34
C ILE A 156 2.08 1.96 16.48
N PHE A 157 1.72 3.00 17.22
CA PHE A 157 2.51 3.47 18.36
C PHE A 157 1.61 3.96 19.49
N THR A 158 2.19 4.08 20.70
CA THR A 158 1.47 4.47 21.92
C THR A 158 1.85 5.89 22.31
N LEU A 159 0.85 6.69 22.67
CA LEU A 159 1.02 8.02 23.22
C LEU A 159 0.39 8.08 24.62
N THR A 160 1.08 8.66 25.58
CA THR A 160 0.59 8.85 26.95
C THR A 160 0.53 10.33 27.30
N ASP A 161 -0.64 10.81 27.69
CA ASP A 161 -0.84 12.15 28.25
C ASP A 161 -0.75 12.11 29.78
N GLN A 162 0.38 12.59 30.30
CA GLN A 162 0.67 12.68 31.73
C GLN A 162 0.02 13.87 32.42
N THR A 163 -0.59 14.79 31.66
CA THR A 163 -1.27 15.99 32.19
C THR A 163 -2.78 15.80 32.29
N SER A 164 -3.30 14.67 31.82
CA SER A 164 -4.74 14.38 31.75
C SER A 164 -5.43 14.32 33.12
N ALA A 165 -4.70 14.08 34.21
CA ALA A 165 -5.24 14.09 35.57
C ALA A 165 -5.78 15.47 36.00
N ALA A 166 -5.29 16.57 35.42
CA ALA A 166 -5.74 17.93 35.73
C ALA A 166 -7.05 18.33 35.03
N TYR A 167 -7.57 17.49 34.12
CA TYR A 167 -8.71 17.83 33.26
C TYR A 167 -9.78 16.72 33.31
N PRO A 168 -10.95 16.97 33.92
CA PRO A 168 -12.00 15.95 34.07
C PRO A 168 -12.65 15.55 32.74
N LEU A 169 -12.68 16.46 31.76
CA LEU A 169 -13.10 16.20 30.38
C LEU A 169 -12.06 16.76 29.43
N ARG A 170 -11.55 15.89 28.54
CA ARG A 170 -10.50 16.23 27.58
C ARG A 170 -10.64 15.37 26.34
N PHE A 171 -10.58 16.00 25.19
CA PHE A 171 -10.63 15.38 23.87
C PHE A 171 -9.23 15.32 23.27
N PHE A 172 -9.03 14.35 22.37
CA PHE A 172 -7.74 14.08 21.75
C PHE A 172 -7.95 13.84 20.27
N ARG A 173 -7.05 14.37 19.45
CA ARG A 173 -6.91 14.02 18.04
C ARG A 173 -5.44 14.05 17.69
N ALA A 174 -5.06 13.27 16.69
CA ALA A 174 -3.75 13.41 16.08
C ALA A 174 -3.92 13.87 14.64
N VAL A 175 -3.04 14.76 14.22
CA VAL A 175 -2.98 15.33 12.88
C VAL A 175 -1.57 15.13 12.35
N GLU A 176 -1.44 15.01 11.04
CA GLU A 176 -0.13 15.06 10.40
C GLU A 176 0.51 16.43 10.64
N ALA A 177 1.79 16.43 11.00
CA ALA A 177 2.51 17.68 11.19
C ALA A 177 2.79 18.29 9.81
N THR A 178 2.29 19.50 9.56
CA THR A 178 2.72 20.26 8.39
C THR A 178 4.20 20.60 8.55
N THR A 179 5.04 20.22 7.58
CA THR A 179 6.40 20.78 7.50
C THR A 179 6.30 22.31 7.43
N PRO A 180 7.07 23.05 8.24
CA PRO A 180 7.08 24.52 8.21
C PRO A 180 7.55 25.07 6.86
#